data_AF-A0A553DV66-F1
#
_entry.id   AF-A0A553DV66-F1
#
_cell.length_a   1.000
_cell.length_b   1.000
_cell.length_c   1.000
_cell.angle_alpha   90.00
_cell.angle_beta   90.00
_cell.angle_gamma   90.00
#
_symmetry.space_group_name_H-M   'P 1'
#
loop_
_entity.id
_entity.type
_entity.pdbx_description
1 polymer ?
#
loop_
_entity_poly.entity_id
_entity_poly.type
_entity_poly.pdbx_seq_one_letter_code
_entity_poly.pdbx_strand_id
1 'polypeptide(L)'
;MYLEDYRHNDYQLLFLRVLSYSDKPQIELTYNEYSNHGFSNTMFDIKDLENQDNFINNGRRNTLSISMWFLALEAYINALCKVTAIIKQISVDEIIKKEISGRIAFLIEELGYNKMKIKKTGVFNRVNEFRRFRNEIFHDRHSGEELKFEKTLFSSIPIRSGQVDVFQSLQIFLEVTSLFRFAIPGLDLMPNIAVGNEAELKFEKLDTIYSRFLAPFFQRVLIKRKLEIELELSFTLYQLDPSAIFKVGEIIPITKILQDEKYNISNLPKTNLGEELYNLILNSNESTTGLNFIKDFEDLRLSKLEMRG
;
A
#
# COMPACT_ATOMS: atom_id res chain seq x y z
N MET A 1 -0.10 -30.81 12.36
CA MET A 1 -0.69 -29.50 12.04
C MET A 1 -0.37 -29.19 10.60
N TYR A 2 -1.39 -28.86 9.82
CA TYR A 2 -1.27 -28.43 8.44
C TYR A 2 -0.98 -26.92 8.39
N LEU A 3 -0.39 -26.43 7.30
CA LEU A 3 -0.15 -24.99 7.14
C LEU A 3 -1.47 -24.22 7.11
N GLU A 4 -2.52 -24.82 6.57
CA GLU A 4 -3.88 -24.29 6.52
C GLU A 4 -4.49 -24.05 7.90
N ASP A 5 -4.09 -24.81 8.92
CA ASP A 5 -4.59 -24.65 10.29
C ASP A 5 -4.17 -23.29 10.87
N TYR A 6 -3.06 -22.72 10.40
CA TYR A 6 -2.56 -21.39 10.81
C TYR A 6 -3.41 -20.23 10.29
N ARG A 7 -4.34 -20.44 9.35
CA ARG A 7 -5.29 -19.40 8.91
C ARG A 7 -6.22 -18.94 10.04
N HIS A 8 -6.33 -19.73 11.11
CA HIS A 8 -7.09 -19.41 12.31
C HIS A 8 -6.23 -18.85 13.45
N ASN A 9 -4.93 -18.61 13.20
CA ASN A 9 -4.04 -18.00 14.17
C ASN A 9 -4.18 -16.47 14.10
N ASP A 10 -4.72 -15.86 15.15
CA ASP A 10 -4.91 -14.42 15.31
C ASP A 10 -3.71 -13.71 15.97
N TYR A 11 -2.60 -14.42 16.14
CA TYR A 11 -1.35 -13.87 16.67
C TYR A 11 -0.89 -12.64 15.89
N GLN A 12 -0.56 -11.56 16.60
CA GLN A 12 -0.13 -10.25 16.09
C GLN A 12 -1.14 -9.50 15.21
N LEU A 13 -2.35 -10.04 14.96
CA LEU A 13 -3.41 -9.26 14.34
C LEU A 13 -3.82 -8.10 15.27
N LEU A 14 -4.13 -6.96 14.66
CA LEU A 14 -4.55 -5.75 15.35
C LEU A 14 -6.02 -5.48 15.07
N PHE A 15 -6.82 -5.31 16.13
CA PHE A 15 -8.23 -4.98 16.02
C PHE A 15 -8.56 -3.72 16.81
N LEU A 16 -9.60 -3.01 16.39
CA LEU A 16 -10.33 -2.09 17.24
C LEU A 16 -11.53 -2.83 17.84
N ARG A 17 -11.68 -2.76 19.16
CA ARG A 17 -12.82 -3.31 19.88
C ARG A 17 -13.70 -2.18 20.38
N VAL A 18 -14.99 -2.23 20.06
CA VAL A 18 -15.99 -1.26 20.54
C VAL A 18 -16.57 -1.78 21.86
N LEU A 19 -16.35 -1.06 22.95
CA LEU A 19 -16.72 -1.53 24.30
C LEU A 19 -18.15 -1.21 24.71
N SER A 20 -18.81 -0.28 24.00
CA SER A 20 -20.17 0.17 24.31
C SER A 20 -21.26 -0.86 23.97
N TYR A 21 -20.94 -1.95 23.29
CA TYR A 21 -21.88 -3.00 22.88
C TYR A 21 -21.62 -4.32 23.62
N SER A 22 -22.69 -5.10 23.85
CA SER A 22 -22.63 -6.35 24.62
C SER A 22 -21.79 -7.44 23.96
N ASP A 23 -21.84 -7.52 22.63
CA ASP A 23 -21.07 -8.46 21.79
C ASP A 23 -19.63 -7.97 21.52
N LYS A 24 -19.33 -6.70 21.88
CA LYS A 24 -18.01 -6.07 21.76
C LYS A 24 -17.38 -6.29 20.37
N PRO A 25 -17.99 -5.77 19.30
CA PRO A 25 -17.58 -6.07 17.94
C PRO A 25 -16.12 -5.67 17.70
N GLN A 26 -15.45 -6.47 16.88
CA GLN A 26 -14.03 -6.32 16.56
C GLN A 26 -13.86 -5.99 15.09
N ILE A 27 -12.98 -5.02 14.83
CA ILE A 27 -12.70 -4.51 13.48
C ILE A 27 -11.21 -4.64 13.25
N GLU A 28 -10.84 -5.56 12.37
CA GLU A 28 -9.46 -5.79 12.01
C GLU A 28 -8.86 -4.60 11.26
N LEU A 29 -7.62 -4.25 11.60
CA LEU A 29 -6.88 -3.12 11.04
C LEU A 29 -5.85 -3.60 10.01
N THR A 30 -6.33 -4.33 9.01
CA THR A 30 -5.52 -4.90 7.91
C THR A 30 -4.72 -3.87 7.12
N TYR A 31 -5.09 -2.58 7.20
CA TYR A 31 -4.28 -1.52 6.59
C TYR A 31 -2.85 -1.46 7.15
N ASN A 32 -2.61 -1.90 8.40
CA ASN A 32 -1.24 -1.98 8.93
C ASN A 32 -0.42 -3.02 8.18
N GLU A 33 -0.98 -4.20 7.88
CA GLU A 33 -0.31 -5.24 7.11
C GLU A 33 0.00 -4.76 5.68
N TYR A 34 -1.00 -4.20 4.99
CA TYR A 34 -0.80 -3.64 3.66
C TYR A 34 0.20 -2.48 3.66
N SER A 35 0.26 -1.67 4.72
CA SER A 35 1.27 -0.61 4.86
C SER A 35 2.67 -1.19 5.06
N ASN A 36 2.82 -2.27 5.81
CA ASN A 36 4.10 -2.97 5.99
C ASN A 36 4.60 -3.58 4.68
N HIS A 37 3.71 -4.22 3.92
CA HIS A 37 4.03 -4.71 2.58
C HIS A 37 4.32 -3.56 1.60
N GLY A 38 3.54 -2.48 1.61
CA GLY A 38 3.77 -1.29 0.80
C GLY A 38 5.12 -0.66 1.10
N PHE A 39 5.48 -0.55 2.38
CA PHE A 39 6.79 -0.07 2.84
C PHE A 39 7.93 -0.95 2.33
N SER A 40 7.81 -2.27 2.52
CA SER A 40 8.85 -3.22 2.14
C SER A 40 9.09 -3.21 0.62
N ASN A 41 8.02 -3.23 -0.18
CA ASN A 41 8.11 -3.13 -1.63
C ASN A 41 8.65 -1.77 -2.09
N THR A 42 8.28 -0.67 -1.43
CA THR A 42 8.86 0.66 -1.72
C THR A 42 10.36 0.67 -1.45
N MET A 43 10.84 0.02 -0.39
CA MET A 43 12.29 -0.12 -0.15
C MET A 43 12.98 -0.94 -1.24
N PHE A 44 12.36 -2.02 -1.71
CA PHE A 44 12.88 -2.79 -2.84
C PHE A 44 12.92 -1.96 -4.12
N ASP A 45 11.90 -1.14 -4.39
CA ASP A 45 11.86 -0.26 -5.56
C ASP A 45 12.98 0.79 -5.55
N ILE A 46 13.30 1.34 -4.37
CA ILE A 46 14.43 2.27 -4.18
C ILE A 46 15.76 1.53 -4.38
N LYS A 47 15.91 0.35 -3.78
CA LYS A 47 17.11 -0.49 -3.91
C LYS A 47 17.33 -0.90 -5.37
N ASP A 48 16.28 -1.23 -6.09
CA ASP A 48 16.34 -1.57 -7.52
C ASP A 48 16.81 -0.36 -8.33
N LEU A 49 16.22 0.82 -8.09
CA LEU A 49 16.66 2.05 -8.74
C LEU A 49 18.12 2.39 -8.40
N GLU A 50 18.60 2.06 -7.21
CA GLU A 50 19.99 2.30 -6.82
C GLU A 50 20.98 1.38 -7.57
N ASN A 51 20.63 0.12 -7.80
CA ASN A 51 21.56 -0.95 -8.19
C ASN A 51 21.55 -1.32 -9.69
N GLN A 52 20.69 -0.72 -10.51
CA GLN A 52 20.62 -1.06 -11.95
C GLN A 52 21.70 -0.35 -12.80
N ASP A 53 22.70 -1.04 -13.31
CA ASP A 53 23.80 -0.33 -14.01
C ASP A 53 23.42 0.28 -15.37
N ASN A 54 22.56 -0.40 -16.15
CA ASN A 54 22.37 -0.10 -17.58
C ASN A 54 20.93 0.26 -18.00
N PHE A 55 19.95 0.19 -17.10
CA PHE A 55 18.54 0.50 -17.41
C PHE A 55 17.78 0.94 -16.16
N ILE A 56 16.65 1.63 -16.33
CA ILE A 56 15.70 1.88 -15.24
C ILE A 56 14.48 0.98 -15.45
N ASN A 57 14.21 0.11 -14.49
CA ASN A 57 13.06 -0.79 -14.57
C ASN A 57 11.77 -0.03 -14.21
N ASN A 58 10.98 0.30 -15.24
CA ASN A 58 9.65 0.87 -15.10
C ASN A 58 8.58 -0.22 -15.33
N GLY A 59 7.42 -0.05 -14.71
CA GLY A 59 6.23 -0.88 -14.91
C GLY A 59 6.08 -1.99 -13.87
N ARG A 60 6.22 -3.25 -14.30
CA ARG A 60 5.73 -4.45 -13.58
C ARG A 60 6.13 -4.56 -12.10
N ARG A 61 7.30 -4.06 -11.69
CA ARG A 61 7.75 -4.14 -10.30
C ARG A 61 7.08 -3.10 -9.40
N ASN A 62 7.00 -1.86 -9.86
CA ASN A 62 6.41 -0.76 -9.09
C ASN A 62 4.89 -0.91 -8.90
N THR A 63 4.22 -1.60 -9.83
CA THR A 63 2.80 -1.96 -9.72
C THR A 63 2.46 -2.56 -8.36
N LEU A 64 3.31 -3.42 -7.79
CA LEU A 64 3.02 -4.08 -6.52
C LEU A 64 3.04 -3.09 -5.34
N SER A 65 4.00 -2.18 -5.27
CA SER A 65 4.05 -1.14 -4.23
C SER A 65 2.85 -0.21 -4.30
N ILE A 66 2.52 0.26 -5.50
CA ILE A 66 1.35 1.12 -5.79
C ILE A 66 0.06 0.42 -5.35
N SER A 67 -0.06 -0.88 -5.68
CA SER A 67 -1.16 -1.74 -5.29
C SER A 67 -1.33 -1.84 -3.78
N MET A 68 -0.25 -2.09 -3.05
CA MET A 68 -0.27 -2.21 -1.60
C MET A 68 -0.65 -0.88 -0.92
N TRP A 69 -0.17 0.26 -1.44
CA TRP A 69 -0.60 1.57 -0.93
C TRP A 69 -2.08 1.84 -1.17
N PHE A 70 -2.64 1.44 -2.32
CA PHE A 70 -4.07 1.58 -2.56
C PHE A 70 -4.89 0.67 -1.64
N LEU A 71 -4.48 -0.60 -1.47
CA LEU A 71 -5.14 -1.55 -0.57
C LEU A 71 -5.10 -1.06 0.88
N ALA A 72 -3.97 -0.52 1.33
CA ALA A 72 -3.84 0.10 2.65
C ALA A 72 -4.82 1.27 2.82
N LEU A 73 -4.93 2.13 1.81
CA LEU A 73 -5.87 3.26 1.80
C LEU A 73 -7.33 2.80 1.88
N GLU A 74 -7.73 1.81 1.06
CA GLU A 74 -9.07 1.25 1.11
C GLU A 74 -9.39 0.58 2.44
N ALA A 75 -8.45 -0.20 2.99
CA ALA A 75 -8.61 -0.88 4.26
C ALA A 75 -8.71 0.11 5.43
N TYR A 76 -7.92 1.19 5.41
CA TYR A 76 -7.95 2.23 6.43
C TYR A 76 -9.32 2.93 6.47
N ILE A 77 -9.80 3.37 5.32
CA ILE A 77 -11.13 3.98 5.19
C ILE A 77 -12.23 2.99 5.60
N ASN A 78 -12.12 1.71 5.20
CA ASN A 78 -13.10 0.70 5.57
C ASN A 78 -13.14 0.44 7.07
N ALA A 79 -12.00 0.40 7.76
CA ALA A 79 -11.94 0.23 9.20
C ALA A 79 -12.69 1.37 9.91
N LEU A 80 -12.43 2.62 9.51
CA LEU A 80 -13.14 3.79 10.03
C LEU A 80 -14.64 3.76 9.72
N CYS A 81 -15.02 3.36 8.49
CA CYS A 81 -16.43 3.23 8.10
C CYS A 81 -17.15 2.21 8.97
N LYS A 82 -16.54 1.04 9.20
CA LYS A 82 -17.10 -0.02 10.06
C LYS A 82 -17.30 0.48 11.49
N VAL A 83 -16.28 1.10 12.09
CA VAL A 83 -16.36 1.68 13.44
C VAL A 83 -17.50 2.70 13.51
N THR A 84 -17.52 3.63 12.56
CA THR A 84 -18.51 4.72 12.53
C THR A 84 -19.92 4.18 12.34
N ALA A 85 -20.11 3.24 11.41
CA ALA A 85 -21.40 2.61 11.14
C ALA A 85 -21.93 1.85 12.36
N ILE A 86 -21.06 1.13 13.10
CA ILE A 86 -21.44 0.46 14.36
C ILE A 86 -21.96 1.49 15.37
N ILE A 87 -21.17 2.54 15.66
CA ILE A 87 -21.53 3.59 16.62
C ILE A 87 -22.83 4.32 16.22
N LYS A 88 -23.04 4.54 14.92
CA LYS A 88 -24.21 5.24 14.38
C LYS A 88 -25.39 4.32 14.08
N GLN A 89 -25.25 3.01 14.31
CA GLN A 89 -26.25 1.98 14.02
C GLN A 89 -26.70 1.96 12.54
N ILE A 90 -25.74 2.17 11.63
CA ILE A 90 -25.92 2.14 10.18
C ILE A 90 -25.45 0.78 9.63
N SER A 91 -26.09 0.29 8.57
CA SER A 91 -25.68 -0.95 7.90
C SER A 91 -24.27 -0.84 7.31
N VAL A 92 -23.33 -1.64 7.85
CA VAL A 92 -21.93 -1.70 7.35
C VAL A 92 -21.89 -2.12 5.88
N ASP A 93 -22.73 -3.08 5.49
CA ASP A 93 -22.74 -3.66 4.14
C ASP A 93 -23.10 -2.65 3.07
N GLU A 94 -23.98 -1.69 3.38
CA GLU A 94 -24.35 -0.62 2.46
C GLU A 94 -23.21 0.39 2.26
N ILE A 95 -22.38 0.60 3.29
CA ILE A 95 -21.27 1.55 3.25
C ILE A 95 -20.06 0.96 2.51
N ILE A 96 -19.68 -0.29 2.80
CA ILE A 96 -18.48 -0.89 2.20
C ILE A 96 -18.62 -1.15 0.69
N LYS A 97 -19.86 -1.28 0.18
CA LYS A 97 -20.15 -1.41 -1.26
C LYS A 97 -19.95 -0.11 -2.04
N LYS A 98 -19.86 1.05 -1.36
CA LYS A 98 -19.63 2.33 -2.02
C LYS A 98 -18.20 2.40 -2.54
N GLU A 99 -18.02 3.14 -3.63
CA GLU A 99 -16.69 3.55 -4.07
C GLU A 99 -15.97 4.32 -2.97
N ILE A 100 -14.64 4.35 -3.01
CA ILE A 100 -13.81 4.94 -1.97
C ILE A 100 -14.19 6.40 -1.66
N SER A 101 -14.53 7.18 -2.69
CA SER A 101 -14.94 8.57 -2.56
C SER A 101 -16.27 8.69 -1.82
N GLY A 102 -17.18 7.73 -2.04
CA GLY A 102 -18.44 7.62 -1.30
C GLY A 102 -18.23 7.21 0.16
N ARG A 103 -17.26 6.32 0.43
CA ARG A 103 -16.87 5.94 1.79
C ARG A 103 -16.24 7.10 2.56
N ILE A 104 -15.35 7.86 1.94
CA ILE A 104 -14.77 9.06 2.58
C ILE A 104 -15.85 10.14 2.79
N ALA A 105 -16.75 10.35 1.82
CA ALA A 105 -17.86 11.29 1.99
C ALA A 105 -18.76 10.92 3.19
N PHE A 106 -19.07 9.63 3.35
CA PHE A 106 -19.76 9.10 4.52
C PHE A 106 -19.01 9.43 5.82
N LEU A 107 -17.68 9.19 5.87
CA LEU A 107 -16.90 9.52 7.06
C LEU A 107 -16.93 11.01 7.42
N ILE A 108 -16.82 11.91 6.43
CA ILE A 108 -16.90 13.35 6.70
C ILE A 108 -18.23 13.72 7.34
N GLU A 109 -19.32 13.21 6.79
CA GLU A 109 -20.68 13.51 7.23
C GLU A 109 -20.94 12.96 8.63
N GLU A 110 -20.70 11.67 8.83
CA GLU A 110 -21.04 11.00 10.08
C GLU A 110 -20.10 11.36 11.23
N LEU A 111 -18.83 11.68 10.95
CA LEU A 111 -17.90 12.18 11.96
C LEU A 111 -18.11 13.67 12.28
N GLY A 112 -19.03 14.36 11.58
CA GLY A 112 -19.37 15.75 11.82
C GLY A 112 -18.31 16.76 11.34
N TYR A 113 -17.48 16.40 10.36
CA TYR A 113 -16.43 17.28 9.88
C TYR A 113 -16.92 18.30 8.84
N ASN A 114 -16.26 19.46 8.79
CA ASN A 114 -16.58 20.49 7.82
C ASN A 114 -16.10 20.08 6.41
N LYS A 115 -17.06 19.65 5.56
CA LYS A 115 -16.83 19.26 4.16
C LYS A 115 -16.06 20.29 3.35
N MET A 116 -16.28 21.60 3.57
CA MET A 116 -15.59 22.66 2.84
C MET A 116 -14.12 22.77 3.24
N LYS A 117 -13.78 22.61 4.53
CA LYS A 117 -12.38 22.59 4.99
C LYS A 117 -11.61 21.44 4.34
N ILE A 118 -12.20 20.25 4.28
CA ILE A 118 -11.52 19.08 3.71
C ILE A 118 -11.43 19.19 2.18
N LYS A 119 -12.47 19.68 1.49
CA LYS A 119 -12.38 19.92 0.04
C LYS A 119 -11.21 20.84 -0.36
N LYS A 120 -10.87 21.83 0.48
CA LYS A 120 -9.76 22.75 0.23
C LYS A 120 -8.38 22.08 0.27
N THR A 121 -8.23 20.92 0.90
CA THR A 121 -6.93 20.20 0.91
C THR A 121 -6.61 19.56 -0.44
N GLY A 122 -7.61 19.39 -1.32
CA GLY A 122 -7.47 18.75 -2.62
C GLY A 122 -7.30 17.22 -2.57
N VAL A 123 -7.23 16.61 -1.39
CA VAL A 123 -6.95 15.18 -1.20
C VAL A 123 -7.96 14.28 -1.93
N PHE A 124 -9.22 14.70 -2.00
CA PHE A 124 -10.27 13.97 -2.73
C PHE A 124 -9.94 13.77 -4.20
N ASN A 125 -9.45 14.82 -4.84
CA ASN A 125 -9.18 14.74 -6.27
C ASN A 125 -7.98 13.82 -6.51
N ARG A 126 -6.96 13.87 -5.64
CA ARG A 126 -5.81 12.95 -5.70
C ARG A 126 -6.22 11.50 -5.45
N VAL A 127 -7.09 11.22 -4.48
CA VAL A 127 -7.63 9.88 -4.24
C VAL A 127 -8.44 9.37 -5.45
N ASN A 128 -9.23 10.23 -6.08
CA ASN A 128 -9.97 9.88 -7.30
C ASN A 128 -9.04 9.54 -8.46
N GLU A 129 -8.00 10.34 -8.66
CA GLU A 129 -6.97 10.08 -9.68
C GLU A 129 -6.17 8.81 -9.38
N PHE A 130 -5.84 8.56 -8.11
CA PHE A 130 -5.19 7.33 -7.69
C PHE A 130 -6.06 6.09 -7.96
N ARG A 131 -7.36 6.17 -7.68
CA ARG A 131 -8.31 5.10 -8.03
C ARG A 131 -8.37 4.86 -9.52
N ARG A 132 -8.42 5.92 -10.34
CA ARG A 132 -8.41 5.80 -11.79
C ARG A 132 -7.13 5.10 -12.25
N PHE A 133 -5.97 5.60 -11.82
CA PHE A 133 -4.66 5.03 -12.13
C PHE A 133 -4.56 3.54 -11.77
N ARG A 134 -5.00 3.19 -10.55
CA ARG A 134 -5.10 1.82 -10.06
C ARG A 134 -5.96 0.95 -10.96
N ASN A 135 -7.15 1.41 -11.35
CA ASN A 135 -8.05 0.60 -12.19
C ASN A 135 -7.44 0.27 -13.56
N GLU A 136 -6.61 1.16 -14.11
CA GLU A 136 -5.92 0.92 -15.37
C GLU A 136 -4.84 -0.15 -15.24
N ILE A 137 -4.12 -0.16 -14.11
CA ILE A 137 -3.10 -1.17 -13.82
C ILE A 137 -3.72 -2.55 -13.55
N PHE A 138 -4.80 -2.61 -12.76
CA PHE A 138 -5.36 -3.88 -12.27
C PHE A 138 -6.33 -4.56 -13.23
N HIS A 139 -6.98 -3.80 -14.10
CA HIS A 139 -8.02 -4.34 -14.98
C HIS A 139 -7.60 -4.37 -16.45
N ASP A 140 -6.33 -4.09 -16.74
CA ASP A 140 -5.76 -4.07 -18.09
C ASP A 140 -6.64 -3.31 -19.10
N ARG A 141 -7.12 -2.13 -18.66
CA ARG A 141 -8.06 -1.31 -19.44
C ARG A 141 -7.37 -0.38 -20.43
N HIS A 142 -6.04 -0.39 -20.44
CA HIS A 142 -5.26 0.52 -21.23
C HIS A 142 -5.34 0.14 -22.72
N SER A 143 -5.99 0.99 -23.51
CA SER A 143 -6.10 0.86 -24.96
C SER A 143 -4.86 1.38 -25.73
N GLY A 144 -3.84 1.88 -25.02
CA GLY A 144 -2.70 2.59 -25.61
C GLY A 144 -2.81 4.12 -25.55
N GLU A 145 -3.97 4.67 -25.18
CA GLU A 145 -4.17 6.12 -25.06
C GLU A 145 -3.60 6.69 -23.77
N GLU A 146 -2.94 7.85 -23.87
CA GLU A 146 -2.41 8.57 -22.72
C GLU A 146 -3.53 9.15 -21.85
N LEU A 147 -3.43 8.91 -20.54
CA LEU A 147 -4.34 9.45 -19.55
C LEU A 147 -3.79 10.76 -19.02
N LYS A 148 -4.67 11.74 -18.89
CA LYS A 148 -4.36 13.00 -18.21
C LYS A 148 -4.76 12.93 -16.74
N PHE A 149 -3.80 13.22 -15.86
CA PHE A 149 -3.98 13.48 -14.44
C PHE A 149 -3.70 14.97 -14.18
N GLU A 150 -4.59 15.65 -13.47
CA GLU A 150 -4.52 17.10 -13.25
C GLU A 150 -4.08 17.46 -11.83
N LYS A 151 -4.15 16.52 -10.89
CA LYS A 151 -3.93 16.75 -9.45
C LYS A 151 -2.80 15.90 -8.90
N THR A 152 -2.36 14.89 -9.63
CA THR A 152 -1.21 14.04 -9.34
C THR A 152 -0.25 14.02 -10.52
N LEU A 153 0.98 13.59 -10.27
CA LEU A 153 2.00 13.36 -11.28
C LEU A 153 2.07 11.88 -11.69
N PHE A 154 0.93 11.19 -11.68
CA PHE A 154 0.90 9.79 -12.12
C PHE A 154 1.24 9.70 -13.61
N SER A 155 1.95 8.63 -13.99
CA SER A 155 2.28 8.32 -15.38
C SER A 155 1.01 8.31 -16.23
N SER A 156 1.05 9.02 -17.37
CA SER A 156 -0.03 9.01 -18.36
C SER A 156 -0.25 7.62 -18.96
N ILE A 157 0.74 6.74 -18.84
CA ILE A 157 0.67 5.33 -19.24
C ILE A 157 0.88 4.48 -17.96
N PRO A 158 -0.20 4.08 -17.26
CA PRO A 158 -0.09 3.46 -15.93
C PRO A 158 0.74 2.17 -15.87
N ILE A 159 0.74 1.37 -16.94
CA ILE A 159 1.57 0.14 -17.02
C ILE A 159 3.08 0.44 -17.07
N ARG A 160 3.46 1.70 -17.31
CA ARG A 160 4.84 2.20 -17.29
C ARG A 160 5.17 2.96 -16.01
N SER A 161 4.37 2.81 -14.96
CA SER A 161 4.60 3.45 -13.65
C SER A 161 6.01 3.19 -13.12
N GLY A 162 6.64 4.19 -12.50
CA GLY A 162 7.94 4.08 -11.87
C GLY A 162 7.92 4.44 -10.38
N GLN A 163 9.10 4.69 -9.81
CA GLN A 163 9.28 5.03 -8.40
C GLN A 163 8.58 6.34 -8.01
N VAL A 164 8.44 7.29 -8.95
CA VAL A 164 7.68 8.53 -8.72
C VAL A 164 6.22 8.22 -8.41
N ASP A 165 5.59 7.31 -9.16
CA ASP A 165 4.20 6.89 -8.93
C ASP A 165 4.04 6.17 -7.58
N VAL A 166 5.06 5.39 -7.16
CA VAL A 166 5.09 4.74 -5.85
C VAL A 166 5.08 5.79 -4.74
N PHE A 167 5.96 6.79 -4.83
CA PHE A 167 6.04 7.86 -3.84
C PHE A 167 4.78 8.74 -3.84
N GLN A 168 4.23 9.07 -5.01
CA GLN A 168 2.96 9.79 -5.10
C GLN A 168 1.81 9.01 -4.45
N SER A 169 1.75 7.68 -4.64
CA SER A 169 0.76 6.80 -4.02
C SER A 169 0.88 6.79 -2.49
N LEU A 170 2.11 6.68 -1.98
CA LEU A 170 2.41 6.76 -0.55
C LEU A 170 2.04 8.13 0.05
N GLN A 171 2.35 9.23 -0.64
CA GLN A 171 1.97 10.57 -0.19
C GLN A 171 0.45 10.71 -0.07
N ILE A 172 -0.32 10.25 -1.07
CA ILE A 172 -1.79 10.30 -1.01
C ILE A 172 -2.32 9.48 0.17
N PHE A 173 -1.74 8.30 0.43
CA PHE A 173 -2.09 7.50 1.60
C PHE A 173 -1.77 8.22 2.92
N LEU A 174 -0.60 8.84 3.04
CA LEU A 174 -0.22 9.65 4.20
C LEU A 174 -1.15 10.86 4.41
N GLU A 175 -1.57 11.53 3.34
CA GLU A 175 -2.55 12.63 3.43
C GLU A 175 -3.89 12.16 3.99
N VAL A 176 -4.41 11.03 3.48
CA VAL A 176 -5.70 10.46 3.93
C VAL A 176 -5.62 9.96 5.37
N THR A 177 -4.56 9.24 5.71
CA THR A 177 -4.37 8.72 7.08
C THR A 177 -4.09 9.82 8.08
N SER A 178 -3.38 10.88 7.70
CA SER A 178 -3.18 12.04 8.57
C SER A 178 -4.49 12.80 8.80
N LEU A 179 -5.31 12.95 7.75
CA LEU A 179 -6.60 13.63 7.84
C LEU A 179 -7.49 13.02 8.93
N PHE A 180 -7.52 11.69 9.04
CA PHE A 180 -8.34 10.96 10.02
C PHE A 180 -7.54 10.37 11.19
N ARG A 181 -6.27 10.76 11.36
CA ARG A 181 -5.32 10.15 12.31
C ARG A 181 -5.87 10.02 13.72
N PHE A 182 -6.53 11.07 14.19
CA PHE A 182 -7.09 11.17 15.53
C PHE A 182 -8.61 11.15 15.53
N ALA A 183 -9.24 10.65 14.46
CA ALA A 183 -10.70 10.66 14.33
C ALA A 183 -11.40 9.99 15.53
N ILE A 184 -10.76 8.97 16.12
CA ILE A 184 -11.18 8.35 17.38
C ILE A 184 -10.33 8.96 18.52
N PRO A 185 -10.95 9.66 19.50
CA PRO A 185 -10.25 10.30 20.60
C PRO A 185 -9.35 9.33 21.39
N GLY A 186 -8.09 9.72 21.58
CA GLY A 186 -7.09 8.95 22.33
C GLY A 186 -6.37 7.87 21.52
N LEU A 187 -6.70 7.68 20.23
CA LEU A 187 -6.04 6.73 19.36
C LEU A 187 -5.25 7.44 18.25
N ASP A 188 -4.01 7.01 18.05
CA ASP A 188 -3.21 7.39 16.88
C ASP A 188 -3.30 6.30 15.82
N LEU A 189 -4.16 6.54 14.81
CA LEU A 189 -4.47 5.60 13.74
C LEU A 189 -3.47 5.65 12.57
N MET A 190 -2.41 6.47 12.64
CA MET A 190 -1.34 6.42 11.65
C MET A 190 -0.71 5.01 11.66
N PRO A 191 -0.54 4.35 10.49
CA PRO A 191 -0.01 2.99 10.44
C PRO A 191 1.33 2.85 11.15
N ASN A 192 1.50 1.74 11.86
CA ASN A 192 2.77 1.34 12.45
C ASN A 192 3.49 0.41 11.48
N ILE A 193 4.72 0.77 11.12
CA ILE A 193 5.57 -0.06 10.29
C ILE A 193 6.54 -0.80 11.20
N ALA A 194 6.55 -2.11 11.06
CA ALA A 194 7.48 -3.04 11.67
C ALA A 194 8.80 -2.99 10.89
N VAL A 195 9.87 -2.54 11.56
CA VAL A 195 11.23 -2.56 11.03
C VAL A 195 12.07 -3.37 11.99
N GLY A 196 12.63 -4.48 11.50
CA GLY A 196 13.40 -5.37 12.35
C GLY A 196 14.38 -6.23 11.59
N ASN A 197 15.28 -6.84 12.34
CA ASN A 197 16.20 -7.88 11.90
C ASN A 197 16.07 -9.09 12.84
N GLU A 198 17.00 -10.04 12.75
CA GLU A 198 16.95 -11.26 13.58
C GLU A 198 17.06 -11.00 15.10
N ALA A 199 17.55 -9.81 15.51
CA ALA A 199 17.83 -9.48 16.90
C ALA A 199 16.86 -8.43 17.50
N GLU A 200 16.26 -7.57 16.67
CA GLU A 200 15.46 -6.45 17.14
C GLU A 200 14.25 -6.21 16.22
N LEU A 201 13.09 -5.92 16.81
CA LEU A 201 11.89 -5.49 16.12
C LEU A 201 11.41 -4.15 16.70
N LYS A 202 11.31 -3.13 15.85
CA LYS A 202 10.83 -1.79 16.19
C LYS A 202 9.57 -1.47 15.40
N PHE A 203 8.69 -0.67 16.00
CA PHE A 203 7.48 -0.16 15.35
C PHE A 203 7.54 1.36 15.33
N GLU A 204 7.46 1.94 14.15
CA GLU A 204 7.53 3.38 13.94
C GLU A 204 6.37 3.86 13.06
N LYS A 205 5.91 5.10 13.28
CA LYS A 205 4.80 5.66 12.50
C LYS A 205 5.23 5.93 11.06
N LEU A 206 4.35 5.61 10.11
CA LEU A 206 4.69 5.70 8.68
C LEU A 206 5.09 7.12 8.23
N ASP A 207 4.45 8.16 8.77
CA ASP A 207 4.81 9.56 8.50
C ASP A 207 6.24 9.92 8.96
N THR A 208 6.63 9.40 10.12
CA THR A 208 7.97 9.52 10.69
C THR A 208 8.97 8.77 9.84
N ILE A 209 8.64 7.55 9.41
CA ILE A 209 9.50 6.78 8.51
C ILE A 209 9.69 7.46 7.17
N TYR A 210 8.59 7.98 6.60
CA TYR A 210 8.60 8.66 5.32
C TYR A 210 9.53 9.87 5.34
N SER A 211 9.30 10.78 6.29
CA SER A 211 10.00 12.06 6.39
C SER A 211 11.47 11.90 6.80
N ARG A 212 11.78 10.95 7.70
CA ARG A 212 13.15 10.76 8.20
C ARG A 212 14.00 9.84 7.33
N PHE A 213 13.40 8.88 6.64
CA PHE A 213 14.14 7.83 5.95
C PHE A 213 13.78 7.70 4.47
N LEU A 214 12.54 7.38 4.11
CA LEU A 214 12.20 7.05 2.71
C LEU A 214 12.47 8.21 1.75
N ALA A 215 11.92 9.39 2.04
CA ALA A 215 12.05 10.54 1.15
C ALA A 215 13.52 11.02 1.02
N PRO A 216 14.27 11.20 2.14
CA PRO A 216 15.69 11.53 2.05
C PRO A 216 16.53 10.48 1.32
N PHE A 217 16.24 9.19 1.51
CA PHE A 217 17.02 8.13 0.85
C PHE A 217 16.71 8.05 -0.64
N PHE A 218 15.45 8.20 -1.04
CA PHE A 218 15.08 8.30 -2.45
C PHE A 218 15.77 9.49 -3.13
N GLN A 219 15.81 10.66 -2.49
CA GLN A 219 16.55 11.81 -2.98
C GLN A 219 18.04 11.52 -3.19
N ARG A 220 18.68 10.82 -2.24
CA ARG A 220 20.09 10.41 -2.37
C ARG A 220 20.31 9.47 -3.56
N VAL A 221 19.40 8.53 -3.79
CA VAL A 221 19.46 7.63 -4.96
C VAL A 221 19.30 8.43 -6.25
N LEU A 222 18.36 9.37 -6.34
CA LEU A 222 18.20 10.24 -7.51
C LEU A 222 19.49 11.03 -7.80
N ILE A 223 20.12 11.61 -6.78
CA ILE A 223 21.40 12.32 -6.91
C ILE A 223 22.51 11.39 -7.41
N LYS A 224 22.67 10.21 -6.81
CA LYS A 224 23.65 9.19 -7.24
C LYS A 224 23.48 8.85 -8.72
N ARG A 225 22.24 8.81 -9.20
CA ARG A 225 21.87 8.48 -10.56
C ARG A 225 21.81 9.67 -11.52
N LYS A 226 22.02 10.89 -11.03
CA LYS A 226 21.84 12.14 -11.80
C LYS A 226 20.43 12.25 -12.41
N LEU A 227 19.42 11.86 -11.64
CA LEU A 227 18.02 11.95 -12.01
C LEU A 227 17.35 13.11 -11.26
N GLU A 228 16.35 13.69 -11.89
CA GLU A 228 15.48 14.72 -11.32
C GLU A 228 14.03 14.25 -11.36
N ILE A 229 13.21 14.76 -10.46
CA ILE A 229 11.77 14.48 -10.38
C ILE A 229 11.01 15.79 -10.18
N GLU A 230 9.80 15.86 -10.72
CA GLU A 230 8.88 16.99 -10.48
C GLU A 230 8.11 16.86 -9.16
N LEU A 231 8.01 15.64 -8.63
CA LEU A 231 7.27 15.36 -7.40
C LEU A 231 7.99 15.97 -6.19
N GLU A 232 7.30 16.88 -5.50
CA GLU A 232 7.79 17.43 -4.23
C GLU A 232 7.71 16.37 -3.13
N LEU A 233 8.87 15.96 -2.60
CA LEU A 233 8.95 14.95 -1.55
C LEU A 233 8.61 15.50 -0.15
N SER A 234 8.71 16.82 0.05
CA SER A 234 8.22 17.50 1.25
C SER A 234 6.77 17.92 1.06
N PHE A 235 5.93 17.66 2.05
CA PHE A 235 4.54 18.16 2.03
C PHE A 235 4.00 18.31 3.45
N THR A 236 2.99 19.16 3.61
CA THR A 236 2.35 19.40 4.90
C THR A 236 1.15 18.47 5.07
N LEU A 237 1.17 17.71 6.15
CA LEU A 237 0.06 16.86 6.54
C LEU A 237 -0.99 17.66 7.32
N TYR A 238 -2.23 17.66 6.82
CA TYR A 238 -3.37 18.26 7.51
C TYR A 238 -4.07 17.21 8.38
N GLN A 239 -4.43 17.59 9.61
CA GLN A 239 -5.09 16.73 10.59
C GLN A 239 -6.43 17.34 10.99
N LEU A 240 -7.46 16.50 11.11
CA LEU A 240 -8.73 16.91 11.72
C LEU A 240 -8.67 16.69 13.23
N ASP A 241 -9.44 17.50 13.94
CA ASP A 241 -9.69 17.29 15.36
C ASP A 241 -10.42 15.96 15.59
N PRO A 242 -10.29 15.33 16.77
CA PRO A 242 -11.04 14.13 17.11
C PRO A 242 -12.55 14.33 16.96
N SER A 243 -13.24 13.31 16.46
CA SER A 243 -14.69 13.39 16.29
C SER A 243 -15.41 13.30 17.64
N ALA A 244 -16.41 14.16 17.83
CA ALA A 244 -17.23 14.20 19.03
C ALA A 244 -18.22 13.02 19.14
N ILE A 245 -18.36 12.20 18.09
CA ILE A 245 -19.28 11.04 18.13
C ILE A 245 -18.75 9.91 19.00
N PHE A 246 -17.44 9.85 19.21
CA PHE A 246 -16.78 8.83 20.01
C PHE A 246 -16.43 9.39 21.39
N LYS A 247 -16.49 8.55 22.41
CA LYS A 247 -15.95 8.87 23.74
C LYS A 247 -14.55 8.29 23.93
N VAL A 248 -13.70 8.98 24.68
CA VAL A 248 -12.37 8.47 25.05
C VAL A 248 -12.53 7.13 25.76
N GLY A 249 -11.80 6.11 25.31
CA GLY A 249 -11.84 4.75 25.87
C GLY A 249 -13.04 3.90 25.44
N GLU A 250 -13.96 4.42 24.62
CA GLU A 250 -15.08 3.64 24.06
C GLU A 250 -14.58 2.60 23.05
N ILE A 251 -13.51 2.93 22.33
CA ILE A 251 -12.87 2.08 21.35
C ILE A 251 -11.43 1.88 21.78
N ILE A 252 -10.99 0.62 21.87
CA ILE A 252 -9.63 0.27 22.29
C ILE A 252 -8.93 -0.60 21.23
N PRO A 253 -7.62 -0.41 21.00
CA PRO A 253 -6.83 -1.35 20.21
C PRO A 253 -6.59 -2.62 21.04
N ILE A 254 -6.73 -3.77 20.39
CA ILE A 254 -6.39 -5.07 20.96
C ILE A 254 -5.48 -5.81 19.99
N THR A 255 -4.50 -6.50 20.54
CA THR A 255 -3.63 -7.39 19.77
C THR A 255 -3.24 -8.57 20.63
N LYS A 256 -3.13 -9.73 20.00
CA LYS A 256 -2.68 -10.95 20.67
C LYS A 256 -1.16 -11.05 20.57
N ILE A 257 -0.48 -10.81 21.69
CA ILE A 257 0.98 -10.77 21.78
C ILE A 257 1.63 -12.11 22.12
N LEU A 258 0.84 -13.13 22.46
CA LEU A 258 1.30 -14.50 22.73
C LEU A 258 0.64 -15.46 21.76
N GLN A 259 1.45 -16.31 21.14
CA GLN A 259 0.96 -17.35 20.24
C GLN A 259 0.36 -18.50 21.05
N ASP A 260 -0.77 -19.07 20.59
CA ASP A 260 -1.33 -20.25 21.25
C ASP A 260 -0.40 -21.44 21.09
N GLU A 261 -0.27 -22.25 22.15
CA GLU A 261 0.61 -23.41 22.17
C GLU A 261 0.37 -24.37 21.01
N LYS A 262 -0.89 -24.52 20.58
CA LYS A 262 -1.27 -25.37 19.43
C LYS A 262 -0.62 -24.95 18.10
N TYR A 263 -0.20 -23.68 17.97
CA TYR A 263 0.46 -23.13 16.79
C TYR A 263 1.99 -23.08 16.93
N ASN A 264 2.57 -23.56 18.03
CA ASN A 264 4.02 -23.56 18.18
C ASN A 264 4.69 -24.50 17.18
N ILE A 265 5.72 -23.97 16.50
CA ILE A 265 6.59 -24.74 15.61
C ILE A 265 7.86 -25.14 16.33
N SER A 266 8.36 -26.33 16.00
CA SER A 266 9.68 -26.78 16.43
C SER A 266 10.77 -25.88 15.83
N ASN A 267 11.79 -25.56 16.62
CA ASN A 267 12.96 -24.86 16.12
C ASN A 267 13.79 -25.81 15.26
N LEU A 268 13.67 -25.70 13.93
CA LEU A 268 14.40 -26.50 12.96
C LEU A 268 15.64 -25.73 12.46
N PRO A 269 16.72 -26.42 12.04
CA PRO A 269 17.85 -25.78 11.39
C PRO A 269 17.41 -24.95 10.18
N LYS A 270 17.93 -23.71 10.06
CA LYS A 270 17.67 -22.87 8.89
C LYS A 270 18.22 -23.54 7.63
N THR A 271 17.44 -23.52 6.54
CA THR A 271 17.84 -24.01 5.21
C THR A 271 17.73 -22.87 4.19
N ASN A 272 18.35 -23.05 3.00
CA ASN A 272 18.32 -22.07 1.91
C ASN A 272 17.47 -22.52 0.71
N LEU A 273 16.46 -23.35 0.96
CA LEU A 273 15.65 -23.99 -0.10
C LEU A 273 14.98 -22.97 -1.05
N GLY A 274 14.59 -21.79 -0.55
CA GLY A 274 14.00 -20.74 -1.39
C GLY A 274 15.00 -20.10 -2.37
N GLU A 275 16.24 -19.87 -1.92
CA GLU A 275 17.31 -19.37 -2.77
C GLU A 275 17.77 -20.45 -3.76
N GLU A 276 17.84 -21.71 -3.32
CA GLU A 276 18.12 -22.85 -4.19
C GLU A 276 17.08 -22.95 -5.31
N LEU A 277 15.78 -22.87 -4.99
CA LEU A 277 14.71 -22.84 -5.99
C LEU A 277 14.88 -21.69 -6.99
N TYR A 278 15.14 -20.48 -6.51
CA TYR A 278 15.31 -19.31 -7.39
C TYR A 278 16.52 -19.47 -8.32
N ASN A 279 17.65 -19.95 -7.79
CA ASN A 279 18.86 -20.20 -8.57
C ASN A 279 18.67 -21.35 -9.56
N LEU A 280 17.93 -22.40 -9.20
CA LEU A 280 17.57 -23.48 -10.13
C LEU A 280 16.74 -22.94 -11.31
N ILE A 281 15.79 -22.04 -11.05
CA ILE A 281 14.99 -21.39 -12.11
C ILE A 281 15.88 -20.51 -13.00
N LEU A 282 16.74 -19.67 -12.42
CA LEU A 282 17.62 -18.78 -13.19
C LEU A 282 18.63 -19.53 -14.04
N ASN A 283 19.18 -20.62 -13.51
CA ASN A 283 20.17 -21.44 -14.21
C ASN A 283 19.52 -22.50 -15.11
N SER A 284 18.19 -22.56 -15.18
CA SER A 284 17.52 -23.45 -16.11
C SER A 284 17.73 -22.95 -17.54
N ASN A 285 18.22 -23.84 -18.41
CA ASN A 285 18.42 -23.56 -19.84
C ASN A 285 17.09 -23.33 -20.61
N GLU A 286 15.95 -23.42 -19.93
CA GLU A 286 14.61 -23.16 -20.46
C GLU A 286 14.25 -21.65 -20.41
N SER A 287 15.15 -20.81 -19.91
CA SER A 287 15.02 -19.35 -19.91
C SER A 287 14.95 -18.80 -21.35
N THR A 288 13.75 -18.75 -21.91
CA THR A 288 13.42 -17.98 -23.09
C THR A 288 13.70 -16.50 -22.82
N THR A 289 14.35 -15.84 -23.78
CA THR A 289 14.71 -14.42 -23.79
C THR A 289 13.48 -13.50 -23.71
N GLY A 290 12.77 -13.44 -22.58
CA GLY A 290 11.65 -12.50 -22.30
C GLY A 290 10.49 -12.48 -23.31
N LEU A 291 10.54 -13.31 -24.35
CA LEU A 291 9.69 -13.30 -25.53
C LEU A 291 9.06 -14.68 -25.67
N ASN A 292 8.32 -15.07 -24.63
CA ASN A 292 7.60 -16.36 -24.52
C ASN A 292 6.49 -16.53 -25.58
N PHE A 293 6.43 -15.63 -26.57
CA PHE A 293 5.42 -15.62 -27.63
C PHE A 293 5.95 -16.11 -28.97
N ILE A 294 7.27 -16.36 -29.08
CA ILE A 294 7.89 -16.77 -30.34
C ILE A 294 8.72 -18.03 -30.06
N LYS A 295 8.22 -19.17 -30.57
CA LYS A 295 8.84 -20.49 -30.40
C LYS A 295 10.12 -20.63 -31.24
N ASP A 296 10.22 -19.87 -32.32
CA ASP A 296 11.30 -19.95 -33.33
C ASP A 296 11.89 -18.55 -33.60
N PHE A 297 12.49 -17.93 -32.57
CA PHE A 297 12.99 -16.55 -32.66
C PHE A 297 14.16 -16.40 -33.66
N GLU A 298 14.89 -17.50 -33.93
CA GLU A 298 15.96 -17.53 -34.93
C GLU A 298 15.43 -17.43 -36.38
N ASP A 299 14.31 -18.07 -36.70
CA ASP A 299 13.69 -18.00 -38.05
C ASP A 299 13.14 -16.61 -38.38
N LEU A 300 12.76 -15.84 -37.36
CA LEU A 300 12.31 -14.45 -37.50
C LEU A 300 13.44 -13.44 -37.76
N ARG A 301 14.68 -13.75 -37.36
CA ARG A 301 15.84 -12.91 -37.71
C ARG A 301 16.24 -13.09 -39.18
N LEU A 302 16.05 -14.28 -39.74
CA LEU A 302 16.41 -14.57 -41.13
C LEU A 302 15.42 -14.00 -42.15
N SER A 303 14.16 -13.76 -41.76
CA SER A 303 13.13 -13.20 -42.64
C SER A 303 13.07 -11.66 -42.72
N LYS A 304 13.94 -10.93 -41.99
CA LYS A 304 14.02 -9.44 -42.02
C LYS A 304 15.33 -8.85 -42.51
N LEU A 305 16.16 -9.65 -43.18
CA LEU A 305 17.24 -9.14 -44.04
C LEU A 305 16.90 -9.19 -45.55
N GLU A 306 15.70 -9.67 -45.91
CA GLU A 306 15.13 -9.62 -47.26
C GLU A 306 13.93 -8.66 -47.38
N MET A 307 13.99 -7.51 -46.70
CA MET A 307 13.30 -6.31 -47.19
C MET A 307 14.35 -5.34 -47.72
N ARG A 308 14.89 -5.66 -48.89
CA ARG A 308 15.48 -4.68 -49.81
C ARG A 308 14.48 -4.44 -50.94
N GLY A 309 14.09 -3.18 -51.09
CA GLY A 309 13.26 -2.63 -52.14
C GLY A 309 13.05 -1.16 -51.85
#